data_AF-A0A132A1D1-F1
#
_entry.id   AF-A0A132A1D1-F1
#
_cell.length_a   1.000
_cell.length_b   1.000
_cell.length_c   1.000
_cell.angle_alpha   90.00
_cell.angle_beta   90.00
_cell.angle_gamma   90.00
#
_symmetry.space_group_name_H-M   'P 1'
#
loop_
_entity.id
_entity.type
_entity.pdbx_description
1 polymer ?
#
loop_
_entity_poly.entity_id
_entity_poly.type
_entity_poly.pdbx_seq_one_letter_code
_entity_poly.pdbx_strand_id
1 'polypeptide(L)'
;KLYYTINCIYCGFFVGTGTGPNSYRIQIPDENSSFSKLRNYYNEDIVLKLPRDLSLFFLDWFAIYDPNEKLSYGVVMIDKKLNDFTITTKSQCNVKTRTGVCQDRLVGGTNDLDLLMSSYIDGLIKVTFRRSIKTQDRMNDLPVLIHDASNFVVAAIGTLDTEKNPSYHTVALNTKYHRSKYRSINVLNFGRANNRRACQENLWRKVINEPANIFNIIADSQHLSETEIIYDLRPWPAEAIRTRGNYVFRVVIGPAGDPQQGYTSITGNESPSGLAFWINDLLIPELHVIRGHDYTFLIETGDNKTDRRHYHPFYITDSKDGGGSQLPDLLQSPTHRIYAGVIFRDGLADPSPGTGRYCELIETEKVNPTLIYSIEDYRKMLRLHCGVSAFLNK
;
A
#
# COMPACT_ATOMS: atom_id res chain seq x y z
N LYS A 1 -12.41 -22.65 0.87
CA LYS A 1 -13.69 -23.39 0.91
C LYS A 1 -14.20 -23.57 2.32
N LEU A 2 -15.33 -22.94 2.60
CA LEU A 2 -16.06 -23.01 3.85
C LEU A 2 -17.08 -24.15 3.83
N TYR A 3 -17.17 -24.87 4.94
CA TYR A 3 -18.21 -25.86 5.22
C TYR A 3 -18.80 -25.57 6.60
N TYR A 4 -20.09 -25.26 6.66
CA TYR A 4 -20.79 -24.91 7.90
C TYR A 4 -22.26 -25.32 7.79
N THR A 5 -22.70 -26.25 8.63
CA THR A 5 -24.07 -26.80 8.60
C THR A 5 -24.76 -26.74 9.96
N ILE A 6 -24.24 -25.90 10.86
CA ILE A 6 -24.68 -25.87 12.25
C ILE A 6 -25.89 -24.96 12.36
N ASN A 7 -26.95 -25.47 12.98
CA ASN A 7 -28.19 -24.72 13.19
C ASN A 7 -28.08 -23.82 14.43
N CYS A 8 -27.20 -22.83 14.38
CA CYS A 8 -26.97 -21.88 15.45
C CYS A 8 -27.67 -20.55 15.15
N ILE A 9 -28.47 -20.04 16.08
CA ILE A 9 -29.31 -18.85 15.86
C ILE A 9 -28.48 -17.56 15.94
N TYR A 10 -27.50 -17.52 16.85
CA TYR A 10 -26.71 -16.32 17.15
C TYR A 10 -25.30 -16.35 16.55
N CYS A 11 -24.98 -17.38 15.77
CA CYS A 11 -23.68 -17.49 15.14
C CYS A 11 -23.53 -16.44 14.05
N GLY A 12 -22.33 -15.87 14.00
CA GLY A 12 -21.90 -14.92 12.99
C GLY A 12 -20.44 -15.09 12.66
N PHE A 13 -19.98 -14.32 11.69
CA PHE A 13 -18.56 -14.16 11.42
C PHE A 13 -17.98 -13.11 12.36
N PHE A 14 -16.89 -13.47 13.03
CA PHE A 14 -16.20 -12.60 13.97
C PHE A 14 -14.71 -12.56 13.67
N VAL A 15 -14.10 -11.44 14.00
CA VAL A 15 -12.66 -11.23 13.93
C VAL A 15 -12.17 -10.59 15.22
N GLY A 16 -10.88 -10.67 15.47
CA GLY A 16 -10.28 -9.97 16.60
C GLY A 16 -8.78 -10.16 16.70
N THR A 17 -8.24 -9.66 17.81
CA THR A 17 -6.82 -9.77 18.17
C THR A 17 -6.61 -10.88 19.21
N GLY A 18 -5.35 -11.30 19.38
CA GLY A 18 -4.94 -12.33 20.33
C GLY A 18 -4.92 -13.74 19.74
N THR A 19 -4.90 -14.75 20.61
CA THR A 19 -4.74 -16.17 20.22
C THR A 19 -6.04 -16.86 19.81
N GLY A 20 -7.16 -16.14 19.80
CA GLY A 20 -8.47 -16.66 19.39
C GLY A 20 -9.66 -15.83 19.90
N PRO A 21 -10.90 -16.32 19.65
CA PRO A 21 -12.13 -15.65 20.01
C PRO A 21 -12.20 -15.23 21.48
N ASN A 22 -12.49 -13.94 21.71
CA ASN A 22 -12.55 -13.35 23.04
C ASN A 22 -13.68 -12.31 23.17
N SER A 23 -13.75 -11.64 24.32
CA SER A 23 -14.80 -10.66 24.64
C SER A 23 -14.75 -9.40 23.76
N TYR A 24 -13.58 -9.01 23.26
CA TYR A 24 -13.36 -7.81 22.44
C TYR A 24 -13.46 -8.06 20.93
N ARG A 25 -14.07 -9.18 20.54
CA ARG A 25 -14.32 -9.54 19.14
C ARG A 25 -15.24 -8.54 18.44
N ILE A 26 -15.08 -8.46 17.12
CA ILE A 26 -15.88 -7.62 16.23
C ILE A 26 -16.65 -8.53 15.28
N GLN A 27 -17.97 -8.36 15.19
CA GLN A 27 -18.79 -9.08 14.20
C GLN A 27 -18.61 -8.42 12.83
N ILE A 28 -18.46 -9.23 11.79
CA ILE A 28 -18.44 -8.76 10.39
C ILE A 28 -19.64 -9.34 9.64
N PRO A 29 -20.16 -8.64 8.62
CA PRO A 29 -21.31 -9.12 7.89
C PRO A 29 -20.96 -10.32 7.00
N ASP A 30 -21.97 -11.12 6.66
CA ASP A 30 -21.88 -12.19 5.68
C ASP A 30 -21.69 -11.66 4.24
N GLU A 31 -21.63 -12.58 3.26
CA GLU A 31 -21.43 -12.23 1.85
C GLU A 31 -22.56 -11.36 1.26
N ASN A 32 -23.73 -11.32 1.90
CA ASN A 32 -24.89 -10.52 1.53
C ASN A 32 -25.01 -9.24 2.36
N SER A 33 -23.94 -8.85 3.07
CA SER A 33 -23.91 -7.67 3.95
C SER A 33 -24.87 -7.77 5.16
N SER A 34 -25.22 -8.98 5.59
CA SER A 34 -26.12 -9.24 6.71
C SER A 34 -25.37 -9.63 7.98
N PHE A 35 -25.83 -9.15 9.13
CA PHE A 35 -25.37 -9.58 10.46
C PHE A 35 -26.31 -10.60 11.11
N SER A 36 -27.32 -11.06 10.35
CA SER A 36 -28.30 -12.03 10.82
C SER A 36 -27.69 -13.44 10.87
N LYS A 37 -28.50 -14.40 11.33
CA LYS A 37 -28.14 -15.82 11.35
C LYS A 37 -27.50 -16.26 10.03
N LEU A 38 -26.33 -16.90 10.13
CA LEU A 38 -25.64 -17.49 9.00
C LEU A 38 -26.47 -18.61 8.34
N ARG A 39 -26.43 -18.65 7.00
CA ARG A 39 -26.96 -19.79 6.24
C ARG A 39 -26.02 -20.99 6.35
N ASN A 40 -26.48 -22.13 5.85
CA ASN A 40 -25.61 -23.27 5.63
C ASN A 40 -24.68 -23.01 4.42
N TYR A 41 -23.42 -23.42 4.56
CA TYR A 41 -22.38 -23.35 3.53
C TYR A 41 -21.87 -24.77 3.21
N TYR A 42 -21.82 -25.12 1.92
CA TYR A 42 -21.44 -26.45 1.46
C TYR A 42 -20.26 -26.41 0.49
N ASN A 43 -19.04 -26.38 1.02
CA ASN A 43 -17.79 -26.38 0.23
C ASN A 43 -17.69 -25.20 -0.75
N GLU A 44 -18.03 -24.01 -0.25
CA GLU A 44 -18.15 -22.78 -1.03
C GLU A 44 -16.99 -21.82 -0.75
N ASP A 45 -16.64 -20.99 -1.72
CA ASP A 45 -15.77 -19.84 -1.46
C ASP A 45 -16.65 -18.61 -1.21
N ILE A 46 -16.34 -17.89 -0.13
CA ILE A 46 -17.09 -16.69 0.28
C ILE A 46 -16.16 -15.48 0.27
N VAL A 47 -16.71 -14.32 -0.08
CA VAL A 47 -16.00 -13.04 -0.02
C VAL A 47 -16.68 -12.18 1.02
N LEU A 48 -15.99 -11.99 2.15
CA LEU A 48 -16.46 -11.14 3.23
C LEU A 48 -15.78 -9.78 3.13
N LYS A 49 -16.57 -8.71 3.30
CA LYS A 49 -16.04 -7.35 3.33
C LYS A 49 -15.90 -6.93 4.78
N LEU A 50 -14.68 -6.58 5.18
CA LEU A 50 -14.46 -5.98 6.49
C LEU A 50 -15.15 -4.60 6.55
N PRO A 51 -15.68 -4.20 7.73
CA PRO A 51 -16.13 -2.84 7.98
C PRO A 51 -15.04 -1.81 7.61
N ARG A 52 -15.44 -0.59 7.20
CA ARG A 52 -14.51 0.40 6.61
C ARG A 52 -13.33 0.77 7.51
N ASP A 53 -13.51 0.67 8.82
CA ASP A 53 -12.55 0.98 9.89
C ASP A 53 -11.62 -0.19 10.24
N LEU A 54 -11.82 -1.37 9.62
CA LEU A 54 -11.13 -2.60 9.98
C LEU A 54 -10.21 -3.09 8.87
N SER A 55 -8.91 -3.18 9.15
CA SER A 55 -7.91 -3.77 8.26
C SER A 55 -7.51 -5.17 8.72
N LEU A 56 -7.33 -6.09 7.77
CA LEU A 56 -6.76 -7.43 8.02
C LEU A 56 -5.42 -7.36 8.75
N PHE A 57 -4.66 -6.27 8.57
CA PHE A 57 -3.37 -6.08 9.25
C PHE A 57 -3.51 -6.06 10.78
N PHE A 58 -4.63 -5.56 11.30
CA PHE A 58 -4.87 -5.43 12.74
C PHE A 58 -5.49 -6.67 13.37
N LEU A 59 -5.89 -7.66 12.57
CA LEU A 59 -6.60 -8.84 13.04
C LEU A 59 -5.64 -10.03 13.14
N ASP A 60 -5.81 -10.85 14.17
CA ASP A 60 -5.00 -12.07 14.40
C ASP A 60 -5.80 -13.32 14.04
N TRP A 61 -7.12 -13.28 14.10
CA TRP A 61 -7.97 -14.42 13.82
C TRP A 61 -9.33 -14.02 13.22
N PHE A 62 -9.91 -14.97 12.49
CA PHE A 62 -11.28 -14.97 11.98
C PHE A 62 -11.98 -16.24 12.46
N ALA A 63 -13.22 -16.15 12.90
CA ALA A 63 -13.96 -17.30 13.41
C ALA A 63 -15.46 -17.24 13.11
N ILE A 64 -16.07 -18.42 13.07
CA ILE A 64 -17.52 -18.56 13.27
C ILE A 64 -17.73 -18.77 14.76
N TYR A 65 -18.45 -17.86 15.40
CA TYR A 65 -18.54 -17.80 16.85
C TYR A 65 -19.97 -17.53 17.31
N ASP A 66 -20.38 -18.17 18.40
CA ASP A 66 -21.61 -17.87 19.12
C ASP A 66 -21.31 -16.98 20.34
N PRO A 67 -21.80 -15.72 20.34
CA PRO A 67 -21.57 -14.78 21.43
C PRO A 67 -22.25 -15.15 22.75
N ASN A 68 -23.35 -15.91 22.70
CA ASN A 68 -24.15 -16.27 23.88
C ASN A 68 -23.58 -17.50 24.58
N GLU A 69 -23.25 -18.54 23.81
CA GLU A 69 -22.65 -19.78 24.33
C GLU A 69 -21.14 -19.65 24.56
N LYS A 70 -20.54 -18.55 24.08
CA LYS A 70 -19.09 -18.31 24.04
C LYS A 70 -18.32 -19.41 23.32
N LEU A 71 -18.94 -20.04 22.33
CA LEU A 71 -18.43 -21.21 21.63
C LEU A 71 -17.93 -20.85 20.23
N SER A 72 -16.74 -21.34 19.88
CA SER A 72 -16.18 -21.23 18.52
C SER A 72 -16.51 -22.48 17.72
N TYR A 73 -17.10 -22.30 16.55
CA TYR A 73 -17.43 -23.37 15.59
C TYR A 73 -16.36 -23.55 14.50
N GLY A 74 -15.34 -22.70 14.52
CA GLY A 74 -14.19 -22.77 13.63
C GLY A 74 -13.41 -21.46 13.71
N VAL A 75 -12.10 -21.55 13.86
CA VAL A 75 -11.19 -20.40 13.90
C VAL A 75 -10.06 -20.60 12.89
N VAL A 76 -9.71 -19.54 12.20
CA VAL A 76 -8.58 -19.44 11.30
C VAL A 76 -7.71 -18.30 11.80
N MET A 77 -6.43 -18.59 12.05
CA MET A 77 -5.45 -17.55 12.35
C MET A 77 -5.08 -16.81 11.06
N ILE A 78 -4.96 -15.49 11.13
CA ILE A 78 -4.54 -14.66 10.02
C ILE A 78 -3.02 -14.62 10.04
N ASP A 79 -2.39 -15.31 9.09
CA ASP A 79 -0.93 -15.38 8.99
C ASP A 79 -0.33 -14.03 8.61
N LYS A 80 0.35 -13.41 9.57
CA LYS A 80 1.25 -12.26 9.34
C LYS A 80 2.63 -12.79 8.96
N LYS A 81 3.18 -12.29 7.86
CA LYS A 81 4.50 -12.72 7.35
C LYS A 81 5.45 -11.54 7.28
N LEU A 82 6.69 -11.78 7.71
CA LEU A 82 7.82 -10.90 7.42
C LEU A 82 8.55 -11.46 6.21
N ASN A 83 8.87 -10.58 5.27
CA ASN A 83 9.63 -10.90 4.09
C ASN A 83 10.92 -10.10 4.10
N ASP A 84 12.01 -10.78 3.79
CA ASP A 84 13.30 -10.14 3.56
C ASP A 84 13.40 -9.56 2.15
N PHE A 85 14.08 -8.43 2.03
CA PHE A 85 14.19 -7.65 0.80
C PHE A 85 15.62 -7.19 0.57
N THR A 86 16.09 -7.38 -0.66
CA THR A 86 17.37 -6.88 -1.13
C THR A 86 17.17 -5.58 -1.91
N ILE A 87 17.96 -4.57 -1.58
CA ILE A 87 17.96 -3.27 -2.27
C ILE A 87 19.15 -3.22 -3.21
N THR A 88 18.92 -3.48 -4.50
CA THR A 88 19.96 -3.35 -5.53
C THR A 88 20.00 -1.96 -6.15
N THR A 89 18.85 -1.29 -6.28
CA THR A 89 18.73 0.11 -6.73
C THR A 89 17.55 0.80 -6.05
N LYS A 90 17.49 2.14 -6.12
CA LYS A 90 16.41 2.96 -5.53
C LYS A 90 15.17 3.01 -6.43
N SER A 91 14.63 1.84 -6.79
CA SER A 91 13.40 1.69 -7.59
C SER A 91 12.59 0.49 -7.11
N GLN A 92 11.32 0.42 -7.50
CA GLN A 92 10.49 -0.77 -7.31
C GLN A 92 11.16 -2.02 -7.92
N CYS A 93 10.82 -3.21 -7.42
CA CYS A 93 11.31 -4.46 -7.98
C CYS A 93 10.89 -4.63 -9.44
N ASN A 94 11.89 -4.72 -10.32
CA ASN A 94 11.70 -5.27 -11.66
C ASN A 94 11.95 -6.77 -11.60
N VAL A 95 10.86 -7.55 -11.60
CA VAL A 95 10.93 -9.01 -11.46
C VAL A 95 11.68 -9.71 -12.59
N LYS A 96 11.75 -9.10 -13.79
CA LYS A 96 12.45 -9.66 -14.95
C LYS A 96 13.96 -9.47 -14.85
N THR A 97 14.39 -8.26 -14.50
CA THR A 97 15.82 -7.94 -14.37
C THR A 97 16.36 -8.26 -12.98
N ARG A 98 15.49 -8.55 -12.00
CA ARG A 98 15.81 -8.79 -10.59
C ARG A 98 16.55 -7.60 -9.96
N THR A 99 16.15 -6.38 -10.34
CA THR A 99 16.76 -5.13 -9.87
C THR A 99 15.71 -4.22 -9.22
N GLY A 100 16.11 -3.39 -8.26
CA GLY A 100 15.21 -2.59 -7.41
C GLY A 100 15.21 -3.07 -5.96
N VAL A 101 14.12 -2.82 -5.26
CA VAL A 101 13.81 -3.36 -3.92
C VAL A 101 12.98 -4.63 -4.09
N CYS A 102 13.65 -5.78 -4.16
CA CYS A 102 13.02 -7.06 -4.48
C CYS A 102 13.04 -7.99 -3.26
N GLN A 103 12.03 -8.87 -3.15
CA GLN A 103 12.10 -9.98 -2.18
C GLN A 103 13.39 -10.75 -2.40
N ASP A 104 14.08 -11.06 -1.31
CA ASP A 104 15.45 -11.57 -1.37
C ASP A 104 15.55 -12.93 -2.10
N ARG A 105 14.53 -13.78 -1.96
CA ARG A 105 14.40 -15.03 -2.75
C ARG A 105 14.42 -14.82 -4.27
N LEU A 106 13.92 -13.68 -4.75
CA LEU A 106 13.86 -13.38 -6.18
C LEU A 106 15.24 -13.03 -6.75
N VAL A 107 16.12 -12.46 -5.93
CA VAL A 107 17.51 -12.14 -6.32
C VAL A 107 18.50 -13.25 -5.98
N GLY A 108 18.01 -14.41 -5.50
CA GLY A 108 18.80 -15.60 -5.22
C GLY A 108 19.26 -15.73 -3.77
N GLY A 109 18.73 -14.93 -2.85
CA GLY A 109 18.93 -15.06 -1.41
C GLY A 109 17.89 -15.94 -0.71
N THR A 110 17.90 -15.89 0.62
CA THR A 110 16.96 -16.59 1.49
C THR A 110 16.29 -15.64 2.48
N ASN A 111 14.97 -15.77 2.69
CA ASN A 111 14.29 -15.01 3.75
C ASN A 111 14.88 -15.35 5.13
N ASP A 112 15.66 -14.45 5.70
CA ASP A 112 16.37 -14.63 6.98
C ASP A 112 15.60 -14.06 8.19
N LEU A 113 14.39 -13.55 7.95
CA LEU A 113 13.52 -12.99 8.98
C LEU A 113 12.51 -14.02 9.49
N ASP A 114 12.54 -14.28 10.79
CA ASP A 114 11.51 -15.02 11.50
C ASP A 114 10.68 -14.07 12.36
N LEU A 115 9.38 -13.97 12.07
CA LEU A 115 8.44 -13.27 12.95
C LEU A 115 8.26 -14.06 14.25
N LEU A 116 8.56 -13.42 15.39
CA LEU A 116 8.34 -14.01 16.71
C LEU A 116 6.99 -13.60 17.29
N MET A 117 6.65 -12.31 17.17
CA MET A 117 5.40 -11.75 17.68
C MET A 117 5.06 -10.46 16.94
N SER A 118 3.78 -10.23 16.69
CA SER A 118 3.27 -8.93 16.25
C SER A 118 2.06 -8.56 17.09
N SER A 119 1.96 -7.33 17.53
CA SER A 119 0.79 -6.81 18.23
C SER A 119 0.48 -5.40 17.76
N TYR A 120 -0.80 -5.03 17.80
CA TYR A 120 -1.24 -3.66 17.62
C TYR A 120 -1.91 -3.19 18.90
N ILE A 121 -1.31 -2.21 19.58
CA ILE A 121 -1.77 -1.70 20.88
C ILE A 121 -1.62 -0.18 20.84
N ASP A 122 -2.69 0.54 21.18
CA ASP A 122 -2.72 2.00 21.29
C ASP A 122 -2.19 2.75 20.05
N GLY A 123 -2.61 2.31 18.86
CA GLY A 123 -2.18 2.94 17.60
C GLY A 123 -0.79 2.51 17.12
N LEU A 124 -0.04 1.73 17.91
CA LEU A 124 1.31 1.31 17.61
C LEU A 124 1.39 -0.15 17.17
N ILE A 125 2.10 -0.39 16.07
CA ILE A 125 2.47 -1.73 15.63
C ILE A 125 3.80 -2.09 16.31
N LYS A 126 3.76 -3.13 17.16
CA LYS A 126 4.97 -3.71 17.75
C LYS A 126 5.26 -5.03 17.05
N VAL A 127 6.40 -5.09 16.37
CA VAL A 127 6.89 -6.30 15.69
C VAL A 127 8.17 -6.75 16.38
N THR A 128 8.18 -7.99 16.85
CA THR A 128 9.36 -8.69 17.35
C THR A 128 9.72 -9.78 16.35
N PHE A 129 10.94 -9.74 15.84
CA PHE A 129 11.46 -10.71 14.89
C PHE A 129 12.89 -11.11 15.27
N ARG A 130 13.38 -12.20 14.70
CA ARG A 130 14.79 -12.60 14.79
C ARG A 130 15.38 -12.77 13.40
N ARG A 131 16.68 -12.52 13.29
CA ARG A 131 17.52 -12.84 12.13
C ARG A 131 18.91 -13.27 12.59
N SER A 132 19.61 -14.00 11.74
CA SER A 132 21.03 -14.32 11.99
C SER A 132 21.89 -13.06 11.87
N ILE A 133 22.92 -12.95 12.72
CA ILE A 133 23.85 -11.81 12.68
C ILE A 133 24.67 -11.82 11.39
N LYS A 134 25.04 -13.01 10.95
CA LYS A 134 25.67 -13.27 9.65
C LYS A 134 24.80 -14.29 8.94
N THR A 135 24.14 -13.88 7.87
CA THR A 135 23.30 -14.75 7.06
C THR A 135 24.16 -15.62 6.15
N GLN A 136 23.51 -16.61 5.52
CA GLN A 136 24.19 -17.54 4.61
C GLN A 136 24.45 -16.89 3.24
N ASP A 137 23.72 -15.83 2.89
CA ASP A 137 23.68 -15.17 1.58
C ASP A 137 24.28 -13.75 1.59
N ARG A 138 25.53 -13.65 2.05
CA ARG A 138 26.25 -12.37 2.27
C ARG A 138 26.36 -11.40 1.09
N MET A 139 25.98 -11.84 -0.12
CA MET A 139 25.93 -10.98 -1.30
C MET A 139 24.69 -10.07 -1.30
N ASN A 140 23.61 -10.49 -0.65
CA ASN A 140 22.37 -9.74 -0.53
C ASN A 140 22.23 -9.11 0.86
N ASP A 141 22.78 -9.78 1.88
CA ASP A 141 22.62 -9.38 3.27
C ASP A 141 23.92 -8.91 3.94
N LEU A 142 23.86 -7.69 4.47
CA LEU A 142 24.95 -7.12 5.25
C LEU A 142 25.00 -7.75 6.64
N PRO A 143 26.18 -8.13 7.15
CA PRO A 143 26.30 -8.62 8.52
C PRO A 143 26.00 -7.49 9.50
N VAL A 144 25.31 -7.82 10.59
CA VAL A 144 25.16 -6.90 11.72
C VAL A 144 26.48 -6.84 12.47
N LEU A 145 27.07 -5.65 12.57
CA LEU A 145 28.37 -5.47 13.22
C LEU A 145 28.16 -5.46 14.74
N ILE A 146 28.57 -6.54 15.41
CA ILE A 146 28.43 -6.70 16.88
C ILE A 146 29.56 -6.00 17.64
N HIS A 147 30.67 -5.67 16.96
CA HIS A 147 31.89 -5.14 17.61
C HIS A 147 32.18 -3.69 17.26
N ASP A 148 31.54 -3.13 16.22
CA ASP A 148 31.67 -1.73 15.82
C ASP A 148 30.45 -0.91 16.25
N ALA A 149 30.69 0.35 16.61
CA ALA A 149 29.77 1.18 17.39
C ALA A 149 28.53 1.68 16.63
N SER A 150 28.32 1.32 15.36
CA SER A 150 27.29 1.96 14.53
C SER A 150 26.69 1.03 13.50
N ASN A 151 25.49 0.51 13.79
CA ASN A 151 24.62 -0.07 12.78
C ASN A 151 23.51 0.93 12.47
N PHE A 152 23.15 1.03 11.20
CA PHE A 152 22.15 1.97 10.73
C PHE A 152 20.84 1.22 10.46
N VAL A 153 19.74 1.73 11.01
CA VAL A 153 18.40 1.25 10.67
C VAL A 153 17.71 2.32 9.82
N VAL A 154 17.24 1.89 8.65
CA VAL A 154 16.39 2.69 7.78
C VAL A 154 14.99 2.11 7.85
N ALA A 155 14.00 2.98 8.06
CA ALA A 155 12.60 2.59 8.06
C ALA A 155 11.84 3.49 7.09
N ALA A 156 10.87 2.91 6.39
CA ALA A 156 9.98 3.60 5.49
C ALA A 156 8.59 2.98 5.59
N ILE A 157 7.56 3.79 5.40
CA ILE A 157 6.17 3.35 5.34
C ILE A 157 5.71 3.61 3.90
N GLY A 158 5.20 2.56 3.27
CA GLY A 158 4.76 2.62 1.90
C GLY A 158 3.89 1.41 1.57
N THR A 159 3.29 1.49 0.41
CA THR A 159 2.39 0.47 -0.12
C THR A 159 3.18 -0.66 -0.78
N LEU A 160 2.49 -1.78 -1.03
CA LEU A 160 3.02 -2.94 -1.73
C LEU A 160 2.31 -3.09 -3.08
N ASP A 161 3.02 -3.60 -4.09
CA ASP A 161 2.44 -3.97 -5.37
C ASP A 161 1.66 -5.30 -5.32
N THR A 162 1.11 -5.72 -6.46
CA THR A 162 0.35 -6.97 -6.64
C THR A 162 1.15 -8.22 -6.26
N GLU A 163 2.47 -8.16 -6.40
CA GLU A 163 3.44 -9.20 -6.06
C GLU A 163 3.94 -9.08 -4.60
N LYS A 164 3.41 -8.13 -3.83
CA LYS A 164 3.79 -7.82 -2.44
C LYS A 164 5.24 -7.34 -2.29
N ASN A 165 5.78 -6.62 -3.28
CA ASN A 165 7.04 -5.89 -3.16
C ASN A 165 6.80 -4.42 -2.79
N PRO A 166 7.74 -3.77 -2.07
CA PRO A 166 7.71 -2.34 -1.81
C PRO A 166 7.60 -1.56 -3.11
N SER A 167 6.58 -0.73 -3.19
CA SER A 167 6.36 0.18 -4.30
C SER A 167 6.87 1.58 -3.98
N TYR A 168 6.76 2.50 -4.93
CA TYR A 168 7.35 3.84 -4.85
C TYR A 168 6.70 4.71 -3.76
N HIS A 169 7.50 5.30 -2.89
CA HIS A 169 7.02 6.27 -1.91
C HIS A 169 6.73 7.63 -2.57
N THR A 170 5.45 7.95 -2.80
CA THR A 170 5.00 9.27 -3.32
C THR A 170 5.12 10.38 -2.27
N VAL A 171 5.07 10.02 -0.97
CA VAL A 171 5.33 10.94 0.13
C VAL A 171 6.80 10.80 0.54
N ALA A 172 7.66 11.67 0.00
CA ALA A 172 8.74 12.16 0.86
C ALA A 172 8.00 12.83 2.02
N LEU A 173 8.07 12.30 3.23
CA LEU A 173 7.53 12.96 4.42
C LEU A 173 8.27 14.28 4.61
N ASN A 174 7.89 15.29 3.85
CA ASN A 174 8.21 16.69 4.02
C ASN A 174 7.15 17.28 4.95
N THR A 175 6.74 16.52 5.98
CA THR A 175 6.04 17.11 7.10
C THR A 175 6.98 18.18 7.64
N LYS A 176 6.45 19.35 7.99
CA LYS A 176 7.20 20.46 8.59
C LYS A 176 8.03 20.03 9.83
N TYR A 177 7.76 18.84 10.39
CA TYR A 177 8.55 18.17 11.42
C TYR A 177 9.92 17.64 10.95
N HIS A 178 10.12 17.36 9.66
CA HIS A 178 11.40 16.89 9.10
C HIS A 178 12.38 18.02 8.70
N ARG A 179 11.97 19.30 8.79
CA ARG A 179 12.87 20.46 8.60
C ARG A 179 13.56 20.91 9.89
N SER A 180 13.48 20.13 10.96
CA SER A 180 14.40 20.31 12.09
C SER A 180 15.82 20.10 11.56
N LYS A 181 16.60 21.17 11.57
CA LYS A 181 18.03 21.23 11.29
C LYS A 181 18.89 20.39 12.28
N TYR A 182 18.25 19.50 13.03
CA TYR A 182 18.86 18.67 14.07
C TYR A 182 18.15 17.29 14.19
N ARG A 183 18.95 16.26 13.85
CA ARG A 183 19.05 14.90 14.45
C ARG A 183 18.06 13.83 13.98
N SER A 184 18.41 12.55 13.85
CA SER A 184 19.67 11.78 13.86
C SER A 184 19.42 10.62 12.88
N ILE A 185 20.39 10.17 12.09
CA ILE A 185 20.31 8.78 11.64
C ILE A 185 20.26 7.95 12.93
N ASN A 186 19.24 7.12 13.12
CA ASN A 186 19.18 6.25 14.30
C ASN A 186 20.31 5.24 14.19
N VAL A 187 21.45 5.59 14.75
CA VAL A 187 22.58 4.70 14.92
C VAL A 187 22.25 3.83 16.12
N LEU A 188 21.78 2.62 15.84
CA LEU A 188 21.65 1.61 16.88
C LEU A 188 23.03 1.01 17.09
N ASN A 189 23.62 1.29 18.25
CA ASN A 189 24.84 0.64 18.67
C ASN A 189 24.48 -0.72 19.26
N PHE A 190 24.55 -1.77 18.44
CA PHE A 190 24.42 -3.16 18.91
C PHE A 190 25.71 -3.69 19.56
N GLY A 191 26.76 -2.87 19.63
CA GLY A 191 27.97 -3.17 20.37
C GLY A 191 27.66 -3.38 21.85
N ARG A 192 28.17 -4.47 22.44
CA ARG A 192 28.22 -4.57 23.89
C ARG A 192 29.04 -3.38 24.40
N ALA A 193 28.44 -2.55 25.26
CA ALA A 193 29.20 -1.59 26.03
C ALA A 193 30.40 -2.32 26.64
N ASN A 194 31.59 -1.82 26.38
CA ASN A 194 32.84 -2.46 26.75
C ASN A 194 32.99 -2.39 28.28
N ASN A 195 32.25 -3.24 29.00
CA ASN A 195 32.38 -3.36 30.43
C ASN A 195 33.70 -4.09 30.67
N ARG A 196 34.74 -3.32 31.04
CA ARG A 196 35.82 -3.84 31.86
C ARG A 196 35.19 -4.74 32.92
N ARG A 197 35.48 -6.05 32.84
CA ARG A 197 35.21 -7.11 33.84
C ARG A 197 34.22 -6.70 34.93
N ALA A 198 32.93 -6.79 34.60
CA ALA A 198 31.88 -6.80 35.61
C ALA A 198 31.03 -8.06 35.41
N CYS A 199 31.64 -9.23 35.60
CA CYS A 199 30.89 -10.36 36.11
C CYS A 199 30.54 -10.02 37.55
N GLN A 200 29.40 -9.36 37.76
CA GLN A 200 28.72 -9.42 39.04
C GLN A 200 27.41 -10.17 38.83
N GLU A 201 27.27 -11.20 39.65
CA GLU A 201 26.23 -12.20 39.62
C GLU A 201 24.82 -11.59 39.73
N ASN A 202 23.87 -12.21 39.01
CA ASN A 202 22.45 -12.30 39.34
C ASN A 202 21.65 -11.00 39.47
N LEU A 203 21.30 -10.39 38.33
CA LEU A 203 20.25 -9.34 38.23
C LEU A 203 18.83 -9.88 37.96
N TRP A 204 18.65 -11.19 37.80
CA TRP A 204 17.34 -11.82 37.56
C TRP A 204 16.36 -11.75 38.75
N ARG A 205 16.79 -11.27 39.92
CA ARG A 205 15.95 -11.16 41.12
C ARG A 205 15.25 -9.83 41.34
N LYS A 206 15.51 -8.80 40.50
CA LYS A 206 14.91 -7.45 40.70
C LYS A 206 13.70 -7.13 39.80
N VAL A 207 13.38 -7.96 38.80
CA VAL A 207 12.29 -7.66 37.84
C VAL A 207 10.94 -8.28 38.25
N ILE A 208 10.93 -9.22 39.20
CA ILE A 208 9.71 -10.01 39.50
C ILE A 208 8.84 -9.39 40.61
N ASN A 209 9.33 -8.44 41.39
CA ASN A 209 8.56 -7.89 42.52
C ASN A 209 8.62 -6.37 42.57
N GLU A 210 7.77 -5.66 41.81
CA GLU A 210 7.01 -4.47 42.26
C GLU A 210 5.87 -4.17 41.26
N PRO A 211 4.59 -4.21 41.67
CA PRO A 211 3.46 -3.79 40.86
C PRO A 211 3.13 -2.30 41.09
N ALA A 212 2.65 -1.65 40.02
CA ALA A 212 1.90 -0.38 40.02
C ALA A 212 2.61 0.91 40.48
N ASN A 213 3.15 1.71 39.52
CA ASN A 213 2.92 3.17 39.50
C ASN A 213 3.46 3.89 38.23
N ILE A 214 2.93 3.56 37.04
CA ILE A 214 3.14 4.39 35.83
C ILE A 214 1.78 4.95 35.36
N PHE A 215 0.96 5.42 36.30
CA PHE A 215 -0.31 6.09 35.99
C PHE A 215 -0.39 7.54 36.51
N ASN A 216 0.65 8.06 37.18
CA ASN A 216 0.60 9.39 37.82
C ASN A 216 1.61 10.41 37.29
N ILE A 217 2.10 10.28 36.05
CA ILE A 217 2.96 11.32 35.42
C ILE A 217 2.26 12.03 34.23
N ILE A 218 1.07 11.59 33.82
CA ILE A 218 0.33 12.20 32.69
C ILE A 218 -0.92 12.98 33.14
N ALA A 219 -1.23 12.98 34.44
CA ALA A 219 -2.35 13.74 35.00
C ALA A 219 -1.90 15.14 35.45
N ASP A 220 -1.42 15.99 34.53
CA ASP A 220 -1.46 17.46 34.76
C ASP A 220 -1.32 18.34 33.50
N SER A 221 -1.71 17.84 32.32
CA SER A 221 -1.89 18.71 31.15
C SER A 221 -3.36 18.72 30.75
N GLN A 222 -4.12 19.58 31.41
CA GLN A 222 -5.50 19.89 31.06
C GLN A 222 -5.58 20.52 29.65
N HIS A 223 -6.60 20.09 28.91
CA HIS A 223 -7.19 20.71 27.72
C HIS A 223 -6.35 20.77 26.43
N LEU A 224 -6.55 19.76 25.58
CA LEU A 224 -7.26 19.86 24.30
C LEU A 224 -7.74 18.45 23.92
N SER A 225 -8.99 18.29 23.53
CA SER A 225 -9.57 16.98 23.20
C SER A 225 -9.00 16.46 21.89
N GLU A 226 -8.14 15.46 21.96
CA GLU A 226 -7.58 14.72 20.82
C GLU A 226 -8.63 13.88 20.04
N THR A 227 -9.92 14.01 20.38
CA THR A 227 -11.04 13.33 19.74
C THR A 227 -11.71 14.10 18.60
N GLU A 228 -11.18 15.24 18.13
CA GLU A 228 -11.79 16.01 17.01
C GLU A 228 -10.91 16.25 15.78
N ILE A 229 -9.71 15.66 15.65
CA ILE A 229 -8.89 15.84 14.42
C ILE A 229 -8.22 14.54 13.96
N ILE A 230 -8.97 13.46 13.85
CA ILE A 230 -8.70 12.48 12.79
C ILE A 230 -9.55 12.95 11.60
N TYR A 231 -9.01 13.84 10.78
CA TYR A 231 -9.58 14.06 9.45
C TYR A 231 -9.46 12.73 8.72
N ASP A 232 -10.59 12.03 8.59
CA ASP A 232 -10.78 10.81 7.82
C ASP A 232 -10.43 11.14 6.34
N LEU A 233 -9.14 11.02 5.98
CA LEU A 233 -8.62 11.17 4.63
C LEU A 233 -9.14 10.00 3.80
N ARG A 234 -10.41 10.13 3.40
CA ARG A 234 -11.09 9.17 2.53
C ARG A 234 -10.56 9.32 1.10
N PRO A 235 -10.55 8.23 0.31
CA PRO A 235 -10.35 8.30 -1.14
C PRO A 235 -11.25 9.39 -1.72
N TRP A 236 -10.69 10.26 -2.57
CA TRP A 236 -11.49 11.17 -3.38
C TRP A 236 -12.47 10.33 -4.20
N PRO A 237 -13.74 10.75 -4.29
CA PRO A 237 -14.71 10.03 -5.11
C PRO A 237 -14.23 10.02 -6.56
N ALA A 238 -14.15 8.84 -7.18
CA ALA A 238 -13.91 8.74 -8.61
C ALA A 238 -15.09 9.40 -9.35
N GLU A 239 -14.81 10.45 -10.10
CA GLU A 239 -15.83 11.11 -10.91
C GLU A 239 -16.21 10.25 -12.12
N ALA A 240 -17.47 10.34 -12.54
CA ALA A 240 -17.98 9.60 -13.68
C ALA A 240 -18.34 10.57 -14.83
N ILE A 241 -17.71 10.39 -15.99
CA ILE A 241 -18.07 11.12 -17.21
C ILE A 241 -19.19 10.37 -17.91
N ARG A 242 -20.41 10.90 -17.78
CA ARG A 242 -21.60 10.38 -18.49
C ARG A 242 -21.70 11.05 -19.85
N THR A 243 -21.37 10.30 -20.91
CA THR A 243 -21.41 10.84 -22.27
C THR A 243 -22.83 11.16 -22.71
N ARG A 244 -23.14 12.46 -22.80
CA ARG A 244 -24.40 13.02 -23.32
C ARG A 244 -24.06 14.09 -24.35
N GLY A 245 -23.71 13.67 -25.57
CA GLY A 245 -23.43 14.54 -26.71
C GLY A 245 -21.98 14.99 -26.90
N ASN A 246 -21.12 14.87 -25.88
CA ASN A 246 -19.66 15.01 -26.04
C ASN A 246 -19.00 13.63 -26.06
N TYR A 247 -18.36 13.29 -27.18
CA TYR A 247 -17.70 12.00 -27.42
C TYR A 247 -16.17 12.14 -27.47
N VAL A 248 -15.63 13.29 -27.05
CA VAL A 248 -14.19 13.57 -27.03
C VAL A 248 -13.66 13.50 -25.59
N PHE A 249 -12.64 12.67 -25.41
CA PHE A 249 -11.90 12.52 -24.16
C PHE A 249 -10.47 13.00 -24.37
N ARG A 250 -10.11 14.12 -23.74
CA ARG A 250 -8.74 14.60 -23.73
C ARG A 250 -7.97 13.91 -22.61
N VAL A 251 -6.89 13.22 -22.97
CA VAL A 251 -6.06 12.43 -22.06
C VAL A 251 -4.71 13.10 -21.90
N VAL A 252 -4.37 13.48 -20.67
CA VAL A 252 -3.06 14.00 -20.28
C VAL A 252 -2.50 13.18 -19.12
N ILE A 253 -1.22 13.37 -18.80
CA ILE A 253 -0.64 12.84 -17.55
C ILE A 253 -0.59 13.94 -16.49
N GLY A 254 -0.56 13.54 -15.23
CA GLY A 254 -0.45 14.46 -14.11
C GLY A 254 -0.15 13.69 -12.82
N PRO A 255 -0.06 14.36 -11.67
CA PRO A 255 0.26 13.71 -10.43
C PRO A 255 -0.85 12.72 -10.06
N ALA A 256 -0.47 11.63 -9.41
CA ALA A 256 -1.39 10.61 -8.93
C ALA A 256 -2.23 11.05 -7.71
N GLY A 257 -1.92 12.22 -7.12
CA GLY A 257 -2.52 12.69 -5.87
C GLY A 257 -1.93 12.02 -4.62
N ASP A 258 -2.41 12.43 -3.45
CA ASP A 258 -1.98 11.87 -2.16
C ASP A 258 -2.32 10.37 -2.06
N PRO A 259 -1.47 9.49 -1.51
CA PRO A 259 -1.77 8.06 -1.41
C PRO A 259 -3.04 7.70 -0.67
N GLN A 260 -3.47 8.52 0.29
CA GLN A 260 -4.67 8.31 1.11
C GLN A 260 -5.94 8.83 0.43
N GLN A 261 -5.81 9.60 -0.66
CA GLN A 261 -6.95 10.26 -1.30
C GLN A 261 -7.01 10.09 -2.83
N GLY A 262 -5.88 10.13 -3.52
CA GLY A 262 -5.77 10.05 -4.98
C GLY A 262 -5.79 8.63 -5.55
N TYR A 263 -5.09 8.44 -6.68
CA TYR A 263 -5.09 7.23 -7.50
C TYR A 263 -4.98 5.93 -6.69
N THR A 264 -4.02 5.87 -5.76
CA THR A 264 -3.76 4.67 -4.96
C THR A 264 -4.96 4.27 -4.12
N SER A 265 -5.58 5.23 -3.45
CA SER A 265 -6.76 5.00 -2.62
C SER A 265 -8.03 4.75 -3.45
N ILE A 266 -8.12 5.30 -4.66
CA ILE A 266 -9.25 5.09 -5.57
C ILE A 266 -9.23 3.69 -6.19
N THR A 267 -8.06 3.24 -6.66
CA THR A 267 -7.93 2.01 -7.45
C THR A 267 -7.51 0.80 -6.63
N GLY A 268 -6.87 1.02 -5.48
CA GLY A 268 -6.17 -0.02 -4.72
C GLY A 268 -4.81 -0.41 -5.32
N ASN A 269 -4.41 0.20 -6.43
CA ASN A 269 -3.15 -0.05 -7.14
C ASN A 269 -2.27 1.21 -7.07
N GLU A 270 -0.95 1.07 -6.97
CA GLU A 270 -0.05 2.23 -7.02
C GLU A 270 0.29 2.67 -8.43
N SER A 271 0.51 3.97 -8.59
CA SER A 271 1.03 4.52 -9.85
C SER A 271 2.54 4.23 -9.97
N PRO A 272 2.99 3.48 -11.00
CA PRO A 272 4.40 3.10 -11.16
C PRO A 272 5.38 4.28 -11.32
N SER A 273 4.88 5.46 -11.71
CA SER A 273 5.68 6.66 -11.98
C SER A 273 5.32 7.84 -11.06
N GLY A 274 4.37 7.67 -10.14
CA GLY A 274 3.74 8.78 -9.42
C GLY A 274 2.82 9.63 -10.29
N LEU A 275 2.58 9.22 -11.55
CA LEU A 275 1.70 9.88 -12.51
C LEU A 275 0.44 9.06 -12.76
N ALA A 276 -0.68 9.74 -12.96
CA ALA A 276 -1.93 9.13 -13.35
C ALA A 276 -2.45 9.78 -14.64
N PHE A 277 -3.34 9.08 -15.34
CA PHE A 277 -4.07 9.68 -16.45
C PHE A 277 -5.14 10.62 -15.90
N TRP A 278 -5.15 11.83 -16.47
CA TRP A 278 -6.21 12.81 -16.26
C TRP A 278 -7.02 12.93 -17.55
N ILE A 279 -8.33 12.70 -17.46
CA ILE A 279 -9.23 12.71 -18.61
C ILE A 279 -10.24 13.83 -18.43
N ASN A 280 -10.29 14.76 -19.38
CA ASN A 280 -11.12 15.97 -19.29
C ASN A 280 -10.97 16.69 -17.94
N ASP A 281 -9.72 16.85 -17.49
CA ASP A 281 -9.33 17.49 -16.22
C ASP A 281 -9.72 16.76 -14.93
N LEU A 282 -10.18 15.51 -15.03
CA LEU A 282 -10.51 14.64 -13.90
C LEU A 282 -9.45 13.56 -13.72
N LEU A 283 -9.09 13.26 -12.46
CA LEU A 283 -8.16 12.19 -12.12
C LEU A 283 -8.85 10.83 -12.30
N ILE A 284 -8.34 9.99 -13.20
CA ILE A 284 -8.82 8.62 -13.49
C ILE A 284 -10.35 8.41 -13.39
N PRO A 285 -11.15 9.18 -14.16
CA PRO A 285 -12.60 9.11 -14.06
C PRO A 285 -13.15 7.79 -14.64
N GLU A 286 -14.33 7.40 -14.17
CA GLU A 286 -15.11 6.33 -14.78
C GLU A 286 -15.78 6.85 -16.06
N LEU A 287 -15.54 6.20 -17.21
CA LEU A 287 -16.11 6.62 -18.49
C LEU A 287 -17.37 5.80 -18.79
N HIS A 288 -18.54 6.44 -18.78
CA HIS A 288 -19.81 5.80 -19.16
C HIS A 288 -20.10 6.06 -20.62
N VAL A 289 -19.97 5.01 -21.44
CA VAL A 289 -20.16 5.03 -22.88
C VAL A 289 -21.40 4.25 -23.32
N ILE A 290 -22.00 4.70 -24.42
CA ILE A 290 -23.13 4.09 -25.12
C ILE A 290 -22.61 3.21 -26.27
N ARG A 291 -23.12 1.98 -26.38
CA ARG A 291 -22.80 1.08 -27.50
C ARG A 291 -23.17 1.69 -28.86
N GLY A 292 -22.42 1.32 -29.89
CA GLY A 292 -22.67 1.73 -31.27
C GLY A 292 -22.33 3.18 -31.59
N HIS A 293 -21.61 3.87 -30.70
CA HIS A 293 -21.13 5.23 -30.91
C HIS A 293 -19.61 5.24 -30.97
N ASP A 294 -19.07 6.15 -31.78
CA ASP A 294 -17.63 6.38 -31.90
C ASP A 294 -17.19 7.43 -30.87
N TYR A 295 -16.07 7.16 -30.20
CA TYR A 295 -15.46 8.04 -29.21
C TYR A 295 -14.05 8.42 -29.66
N THR A 296 -13.69 9.68 -29.47
CA THR A 296 -12.37 10.20 -29.82
C THR A 296 -11.55 10.42 -28.56
N PHE A 297 -10.38 9.81 -28.48
CA PHE A 297 -9.40 10.08 -27.41
C PHE A 297 -8.30 10.97 -27.97
N LEU A 298 -8.21 12.21 -27.48
CA LEU A 298 -7.12 13.12 -27.80
C LEU A 298 -6.00 12.89 -26.80
N ILE A 299 -4.99 12.11 -27.20
CA ILE A 299 -3.91 11.65 -26.32
C ILE A 299 -2.73 12.61 -26.37
N GLU A 300 -2.32 13.11 -25.21
CA GLU A 300 -1.26 14.10 -25.08
C GLU A 300 -0.26 13.72 -23.97
N THR A 301 0.21 12.47 -24.03
CA THR A 301 0.99 11.83 -22.96
C THR A 301 2.45 11.56 -23.36
N GLY A 302 2.85 12.08 -24.51
CA GLY A 302 4.20 12.00 -25.07
C GLY A 302 4.41 10.82 -26.03
N ASP A 303 5.26 11.06 -27.04
CA ASP A 303 5.52 10.18 -28.19
C ASP A 303 7.01 9.80 -28.34
N ASN A 304 7.88 10.35 -27.48
CA ASN A 304 9.32 10.11 -27.57
C ASN A 304 9.74 8.78 -26.93
N LYS A 305 9.76 7.70 -27.73
CA LYS A 305 10.17 6.34 -27.31
C LYS A 305 11.53 6.26 -26.59
N THR A 306 12.43 7.22 -26.81
CA THR A 306 13.78 7.23 -26.20
C THR A 306 13.81 7.86 -24.81
N ASP A 307 12.80 8.65 -24.46
CA ASP A 307 12.69 9.32 -23.17
C ASP A 307 11.54 8.73 -22.36
N ARG A 308 11.89 7.79 -21.47
CA ARG A 308 10.92 7.12 -20.60
C ARG A 308 10.15 8.07 -19.67
N ARG A 309 10.64 9.29 -19.43
CA ARG A 309 9.92 10.29 -18.62
C ARG A 309 8.80 10.97 -19.39
N HIS A 310 8.92 11.04 -20.71
CA HIS A 310 7.99 11.72 -21.60
C HIS A 310 7.34 10.76 -22.60
N TYR A 311 7.18 9.49 -22.21
CA TYR A 311 6.62 8.45 -23.05
C TYR A 311 5.65 7.56 -22.26
N HIS A 312 4.37 7.94 -22.29
CA HIS A 312 3.31 7.25 -21.53
C HIS A 312 2.14 6.87 -22.45
N PRO A 313 2.28 5.82 -23.29
CA PRO A 313 1.21 5.44 -24.21
C PRO A 313 -0.08 5.05 -23.48
N PHE A 314 -1.21 5.54 -23.99
CA PHE A 314 -2.56 5.24 -23.50
C PHE A 314 -3.23 4.15 -24.34
N TYR A 315 -3.85 3.18 -23.69
CA TYR A 315 -4.54 2.08 -24.34
C TYR A 315 -5.71 1.58 -23.48
N ILE A 316 -6.65 0.88 -24.10
CA ILE A 316 -7.85 0.35 -23.44
C ILE A 316 -7.75 -1.18 -23.39
N THR A 317 -7.97 -1.77 -22.22
CA THR A 317 -7.82 -3.20 -21.94
C THR A 317 -8.89 -3.70 -20.97
N ASP A 318 -9.13 -5.01 -20.91
CA ASP A 318 -9.92 -5.65 -19.84
C ASP A 318 -9.08 -6.07 -18.63
N SER A 319 -7.75 -5.96 -18.72
CA SER A 319 -6.87 -6.16 -17.57
C SER A 319 -7.11 -5.08 -16.51
N LYS A 320 -7.31 -5.51 -15.27
CA LYS A 320 -7.43 -4.60 -14.12
C LYS A 320 -6.12 -3.88 -13.79
N ASP A 321 -5.00 -4.52 -14.08
CA ASP A 321 -3.67 -4.03 -13.71
C ASP A 321 -3.04 -3.18 -14.82
N GLY A 322 -3.45 -3.40 -16.08
CA GLY A 322 -2.82 -2.74 -17.22
C GLY A 322 -1.34 -3.10 -17.32
N GLY A 323 -0.46 -2.11 -17.39
CA GLY A 323 0.99 -2.35 -17.39
C GLY A 323 1.55 -3.12 -18.61
N GLY A 324 0.90 -3.08 -19.78
CA GLY A 324 1.29 -3.81 -20.99
C GLY A 324 2.76 -3.66 -21.43
N SER A 325 3.43 -2.57 -21.07
CA SER A 325 4.87 -2.37 -21.33
C SER A 325 5.77 -3.23 -20.43
N GLN A 326 5.32 -3.59 -19.23
CA GLN A 326 6.04 -4.45 -18.30
C GLN A 326 5.84 -5.93 -18.64
N LEU A 327 4.66 -6.27 -19.17
CA LEU A 327 4.24 -7.63 -19.51
C LEU A 327 3.81 -7.75 -21.00
N PRO A 328 4.69 -7.46 -21.97
CA PRO A 328 4.35 -7.47 -23.40
C PRO A 328 3.87 -8.84 -23.89
N ASP A 329 4.38 -9.93 -23.32
CA ASP A 329 4.04 -11.30 -23.72
C ASP A 329 2.61 -11.70 -23.31
N LEU A 330 2.00 -10.97 -22.37
CA LEU A 330 0.62 -11.19 -21.94
C LEU A 330 -0.38 -10.39 -22.79
N LEU A 331 0.07 -9.46 -23.62
CA LEU A 331 -0.82 -8.67 -24.45
C LEU A 331 -1.57 -9.57 -25.44
N GLN A 332 -2.88 -9.36 -25.55
CA GLN A 332 -3.83 -10.21 -26.31
C GLN A 332 -4.07 -11.61 -25.73
N SER A 333 -3.65 -11.86 -24.48
CA SER A 333 -4.13 -13.02 -23.73
C SER A 333 -5.60 -12.84 -23.30
N PRO A 334 -6.32 -13.93 -22.94
CA PRO A 334 -7.70 -13.85 -22.44
C PRO A 334 -7.89 -12.97 -21.20
N THR A 335 -6.81 -12.69 -20.46
CA THR A 335 -6.81 -11.87 -19.24
C THR A 335 -6.26 -10.46 -19.46
N HIS A 336 -5.81 -10.15 -20.68
CA HIS A 336 -5.24 -8.87 -21.04
C HIS A 336 -5.45 -8.59 -22.54
N ARG A 337 -6.72 -8.45 -22.91
CA ARG A 337 -7.16 -8.15 -24.26
C ARG A 337 -7.13 -6.65 -24.50
N ILE A 338 -6.53 -6.24 -25.61
CA ILE A 338 -6.49 -4.83 -26.00
C ILE A 338 -7.68 -4.49 -26.89
N TYR A 339 -8.36 -3.39 -26.56
CA TYR A 339 -9.48 -2.85 -27.32
C TYR A 339 -9.12 -1.62 -28.16
N ALA A 340 -8.16 -0.79 -27.72
CA ALA A 340 -7.72 0.41 -28.44
C ALA A 340 -6.32 0.87 -28.00
N GLY A 341 -5.66 1.72 -28.81
CA GLY A 341 -4.40 2.39 -28.47
C GLY A 341 -3.11 1.60 -28.78
N VAL A 342 -3.21 0.32 -29.14
CA VAL A 342 -2.06 -0.51 -29.55
C VAL A 342 -2.41 -1.26 -30.82
N ILE A 343 -1.47 -1.28 -31.77
CA ILE A 343 -1.52 -2.11 -32.97
C ILE A 343 -0.45 -3.20 -32.88
N PHE A 344 -0.72 -4.36 -33.47
CA PHE A 344 0.23 -5.46 -33.51
C PHE A 344 0.80 -5.56 -34.92
N ARG A 345 2.13 -5.48 -35.04
CA ARG A 345 2.87 -5.70 -36.29
C ARG A 345 3.77 -6.90 -36.08
N ASP A 346 3.57 -7.96 -36.86
CA ASP A 346 4.34 -9.20 -36.76
C ASP A 346 4.36 -9.80 -35.34
N GLY A 347 3.24 -9.69 -34.62
CA GLY A 347 3.10 -10.14 -33.23
C GLY A 347 3.70 -9.20 -32.18
N LEU A 348 4.42 -8.15 -32.58
CA LEU A 348 4.96 -7.14 -31.69
C LEU A 348 3.95 -6.01 -31.44
N ALA A 349 3.73 -5.69 -30.17
CA ALA A 349 2.89 -4.57 -29.76
C ALA A 349 3.56 -3.22 -30.07
N ASP A 350 2.92 -2.39 -30.89
CA ASP A 350 3.29 -1.00 -31.15
C ASP A 350 2.20 -0.07 -30.60
N PRO A 351 2.46 0.62 -29.47
CA PRO A 351 1.49 1.50 -28.84
C PRO A 351 1.48 2.91 -29.45
N SER A 352 2.10 3.13 -30.61
CA SER A 352 2.14 4.42 -31.30
C SER A 352 0.76 5.09 -31.53
N PRO A 353 -0.35 4.38 -31.78
CA PRO A 353 -1.67 5.02 -31.87
C PRO A 353 -2.15 5.61 -30.54
N GLY A 354 -1.61 5.11 -29.43
CA GLY A 354 -1.87 5.54 -28.07
C GLY A 354 -0.96 6.67 -27.60
N THR A 355 -0.28 7.38 -28.50
CA THR A 355 0.68 8.45 -28.14
C THR A 355 0.31 9.78 -28.81
N GLY A 356 0.91 10.86 -28.33
CA GLY A 356 0.75 12.19 -28.93
C GLY A 356 1.66 13.21 -28.28
N ARG A 357 1.42 14.51 -28.55
CA ARG A 357 2.25 15.59 -28.00
C ARG A 357 2.34 15.51 -26.48
N TYR A 358 3.48 15.85 -25.90
CA TYR A 358 3.61 15.80 -24.44
C TYR A 358 2.91 16.96 -23.74
N CYS A 359 1.97 16.64 -22.85
CA CYS A 359 1.34 17.58 -21.93
C CYS A 359 1.20 16.94 -20.53
N GLU A 360 1.67 17.64 -19.50
CA GLU A 360 1.64 17.20 -18.10
C GLU A 360 0.96 18.27 -17.21
N LEU A 361 0.11 17.83 -16.30
CA LEU A 361 -0.34 18.64 -15.17
C LEU A 361 0.76 18.66 -14.10
N ILE A 362 1.21 19.83 -13.70
CA ILE A 362 2.29 20.03 -12.72
C ILE A 362 1.76 20.89 -11.56
N GLU A 363 2.13 20.52 -10.34
CA GLU A 363 1.82 21.31 -9.14
C GLU A 363 2.58 22.64 -9.18
N THR A 364 1.85 23.76 -9.11
CA THR A 364 2.48 25.09 -9.12
C THR A 364 3.11 25.49 -7.80
N GLU A 365 2.67 24.91 -6.69
CA GLU A 365 3.14 25.24 -5.35
C GLU A 365 3.25 23.98 -4.48
N LYS A 366 4.30 23.91 -3.65
CA LYS A 366 4.44 22.86 -2.62
C LYS A 366 3.50 23.17 -1.45
N VAL A 367 2.21 22.85 -1.62
CA VAL A 367 1.21 22.98 -0.55
C VAL A 367 1.28 21.74 0.34
N ASN A 368 1.02 21.90 1.63
CA ASN A 368 0.97 20.77 2.55
C ASN A 368 -0.21 19.85 2.17
N PRO A 369 0.02 18.56 1.85
CA PRO A 369 -1.03 17.63 1.46
C PRO A 369 -2.17 17.51 2.48
N THR A 370 -1.88 17.76 3.76
CA THR A 370 -2.88 17.71 4.85
C THR A 370 -3.91 18.86 4.81
N LEU A 371 -3.80 19.81 3.89
CA LEU A 371 -4.72 20.95 3.73
C LEU A 371 -5.64 20.82 2.50
N ILE A 372 -5.55 19.70 1.77
CA ILE A 372 -6.29 19.49 0.52
C ILE A 372 -7.46 18.55 0.81
N TYR A 373 -8.65 19.13 0.91
CA TYR A 373 -9.85 18.41 1.36
C TYR A 373 -10.62 17.75 0.22
N SER A 374 -10.43 18.20 -1.03
CA SER A 374 -11.19 17.75 -2.20
C SER A 374 -10.33 17.64 -3.46
N ILE A 375 -10.73 16.77 -4.40
CA ILE A 375 -10.08 16.62 -5.71
C ILE A 375 -10.18 17.91 -6.53
N GLU A 376 -11.26 18.66 -6.39
CA GLU A 376 -11.48 19.94 -7.05
C GLU A 376 -10.49 21.00 -6.55
N ASP A 377 -10.20 21.02 -5.25
CA ASP A 377 -9.19 21.92 -4.69
C ASP A 377 -7.79 21.50 -5.08
N TYR A 378 -7.52 20.19 -5.16
CA TYR A 378 -6.25 19.68 -5.70
C TYR A 378 -6.06 20.11 -7.15
N ARG A 379 -7.09 19.95 -7.99
CA ARG A 379 -7.05 20.31 -9.42
C ARG A 379 -6.74 21.79 -9.65
N LYS A 380 -7.20 22.70 -8.77
CA LYS A 380 -6.89 24.15 -8.85
C LYS A 380 -5.38 24.45 -8.68
N MET A 381 -4.66 23.56 -8.01
CA MET A 381 -3.20 23.68 -7.79
C MET A 381 -2.38 23.16 -8.97
N LEU A 382 -3.02 22.54 -9.96
CA LEU A 382 -2.35 21.96 -11.12
C LEU A 382 -2.43 22.91 -12.31
N ARG A 383 -1.28 23.09 -12.99
CA ARG A 383 -1.21 23.76 -14.28
C ARG A 383 -0.73 22.81 -15.34
N LEU A 384 -1.37 22.93 -16.51
CA LEU A 384 -1.02 22.15 -17.67
C LEU A 384 0.19 22.77 -18.38
N HIS A 385 1.23 21.98 -18.57
CA HIS A 385 2.43 22.33 -19.34
C HIS A 385 2.55 21.40 -20.54
N CYS A 386 2.72 21.95 -21.74
CA CYS A 386 2.88 21.17 -22.97
C CYS A 386 4.20 21.52 -23.66
N GLY A 387 4.94 20.51 -24.15
CA GLY A 387 6.20 20.66 -24.88
C GLY A 387 7.41 20.00 -24.21
N VAL A 388 8.59 20.12 -24.83
CA VAL A 388 9.86 19.58 -24.31
C VAL A 388 10.32 20.47 -23.15
N SER A 389 10.32 19.91 -21.94
CA SER A 389 10.51 20.61 -20.65
C SER A 389 11.45 21.82 -20.70
N ALA A 390 10.90 23.02 -20.49
CA ALA A 390 11.64 24.17 -19.99
C ALA A 390 11.32 24.29 -18.50
N PHE A 391 12.34 24.13 -17.65
CA PHE A 391 12.37 24.30 -16.18
C PHE A 391 11.77 23.12 -15.38
N LEU A 392 12.42 22.51 -14.37
CA LEU A 392 13.28 23.09 -13.32
C LEU A 392 14.42 22.15 -12.89
N ASN A 393 15.67 22.58 -13.10
CA ASN A 393 16.74 22.34 -12.13
C ASN A 393 16.40 23.14 -10.87
N LYS A 394 16.04 22.49 -9.76
CA LYS A 394 16.17 23.03 -8.40
C LYS A 394 16.08 21.96 -7.32
#